data_AF-A0A379G983-F1
#
_entry.id   AF-A0A379G983-F1
#
_cell.length_a   1.000
_cell.length_b   1.000
_cell.length_c   1.000
_cell.angle_alpha   90.00
_cell.angle_beta   90.00
_cell.angle_gamma   90.00
#
_symmetry.space_group_name_H-M   'P 1'
#
loop_
_entity.id
_entity.type
_entity.pdbx_description
1 polymer ?
#
loop_
_entity_poly.entity_id
_entity_poly.type
_entity_poly.pdbx_seq_one_letter_code
_entity_poly.pdbx_strand_id
1 'polypeptide(L)'
;MEEKRIISAPFTNETIKSLHAGDMVYISGTIYTARDAAHKRLCEMLDAGEPMPFNFEGQAVYYAGPCPAKPGQPIGSVGPTTGGRMDAYSPRLIQQGLRVMIGKGSRSEEVIDALKKYTGVYFAAIGGAAALMAKAVKEAEVIAFDELGTEAIRRLRVEELPVIVAIDHEGNDMYKLGVEKYKQ
;
A
#
# COMPACT_ATOMS: atom_id res chain seq x y z
N MET A 1 21.29 18.99 3.47
CA MET A 1 20.45 18.01 2.75
C MET A 1 19.82 17.16 3.84
N GLU A 2 18.51 17.17 3.99
CA GLU A 2 17.86 16.24 4.92
C GLU A 2 18.17 14.80 4.49
N GLU A 3 18.57 13.97 5.45
CA GLU A 3 18.87 12.57 5.23
C GLU A 3 17.57 11.81 4.96
N LYS A 4 17.55 10.98 3.91
CA LYS A 4 16.35 10.21 3.56
C LYS A 4 16.07 9.16 4.63
N ARG A 5 14.87 9.17 5.22
CA ARG A 5 14.41 8.09 6.10
C ARG A 5 13.98 6.87 5.29
N ILE A 6 14.87 5.89 5.18
CA ILE A 6 14.60 4.63 4.46
C ILE A 6 14.05 3.59 5.44
N ILE A 7 12.93 2.97 5.08
CA ILE A 7 12.33 1.84 5.78
C ILE A 7 12.28 0.63 4.86
N SER A 8 12.51 -0.57 5.41
CA SER A 8 12.61 -1.79 4.61
C SER A 8 11.54 -2.80 4.94
N ALA A 9 10.95 -3.41 3.90
CA ALA A 9 10.07 -4.57 4.04
C ALA A 9 10.92 -5.86 4.19
N PRO A 10 10.53 -6.82 5.05
CA PRO A 10 9.30 -6.83 5.83
C PRO A 10 9.32 -5.88 7.05
N PHE A 11 8.20 -5.20 7.28
CA PHE A 11 8.01 -4.22 8.35
C PHE A 11 7.69 -4.88 9.69
N THR A 12 8.28 -4.37 10.77
CA THR A 12 7.92 -4.77 12.14
C THR A 12 6.91 -3.79 12.74
N ASN A 13 6.22 -4.23 13.79
CA ASN A 13 5.35 -3.34 14.57
C ASN A 13 6.13 -2.15 15.15
N GLU A 14 7.41 -2.32 15.49
CA GLU A 14 8.26 -1.23 15.96
C GLU A 14 8.52 -0.19 14.87
N THR A 15 8.82 -0.65 13.64
CA THR A 15 8.95 0.25 12.49
C THR A 15 7.66 1.03 12.28
N ILE A 16 6.50 0.35 12.28
CA ILE A 16 5.19 0.99 12.09
C ILE A 16 4.90 2.01 13.20
N LYS A 17 5.22 1.69 14.46
CA LYS A 17 5.00 2.57 15.60
C LYS A 17 5.87 3.82 15.58
N SER A 18 7.03 3.76 14.94
CA SER A 18 7.92 4.91 14.78
C SER A 18 7.46 5.90 13.70
N LEU A 19 6.43 5.56 12.91
CA LEU A 19 5.92 6.39 11.81
C LEU A 19 4.76 7.26 12.29
N HIS A 20 4.82 8.55 11.98
CA HIS A 20 3.79 9.51 12.33
C HIS A 20 3.20 10.17 11.08
N ALA A 21 1.91 10.51 11.15
CA ALA A 21 1.21 11.21 10.09
C ALA A 21 1.98 12.46 9.62
N GLY A 22 2.26 12.54 8.32
CA GLY A 22 3.04 13.61 7.70
C GLY A 22 4.51 13.27 7.42
N ASP A 23 5.04 12.19 7.99
CA ASP A 23 6.41 11.76 7.73
C ASP A 23 6.63 11.41 6.25
N MET A 24 7.70 11.94 5.66
CA MET A 24 8.20 11.52 4.34
C MET A 24 9.20 10.38 4.51
N VAL A 25 8.94 9.24 3.88
CA VAL A 25 9.80 8.05 3.97
C VAL A 25 10.00 7.39 2.61
N TYR A 26 10.98 6.50 2.54
CA TYR A 26 11.35 5.78 1.33
C TYR A 26 11.31 4.28 1.61
N ILE A 27 10.49 3.54 0.88
CA ILE A 27 10.34 2.09 1.06
C ILE A 27 11.31 1.34 0.15
N SER A 28 12.10 0.44 0.73
CA SER A 28 12.93 -0.53 0.01
C SER A 28 12.53 -1.96 0.37
N GLY A 29 12.75 -2.92 -0.52
CA GLY A 29 12.44 -4.34 -0.28
C GLY A 29 11.27 -4.85 -1.12
N THR A 30 10.59 -5.88 -0.62
CA THR A 30 9.50 -6.55 -1.35
C THR A 30 8.14 -5.97 -0.96
N ILE A 31 7.34 -5.58 -1.94
CA ILE A 31 5.94 -5.14 -1.76
C ILE A 31 5.05 -5.85 -2.78
N TYR A 32 3.73 -5.78 -2.61
CA TYR A 32 2.77 -6.43 -3.49
C TYR A 32 1.78 -5.44 -4.08
N THR A 33 1.40 -5.58 -5.35
CA THR A 33 0.26 -4.83 -5.88
C THR A 33 -1.02 -5.62 -5.67
N ALA A 34 -2.09 -4.96 -5.23
CA ALA A 34 -3.44 -5.51 -5.30
C ALA A 34 -4.43 -4.35 -5.30
N ARG A 35 -5.51 -4.45 -6.08
CA ARG A 35 -6.58 -3.45 -6.11
C ARG A 35 -7.95 -4.13 -6.21
N ASP A 36 -8.96 -3.43 -6.69
CA ASP A 36 -10.39 -3.76 -6.62
C ASP A 36 -10.72 -5.26 -6.79
N ALA A 37 -10.42 -5.86 -7.96
CA ALA A 37 -10.76 -7.26 -8.24
C ALA A 37 -9.94 -8.26 -7.41
N ALA A 38 -8.66 -7.98 -7.18
CA ALA A 38 -7.81 -8.81 -6.33
C ALA A 38 -8.26 -8.79 -4.87
N HIS A 39 -8.66 -7.63 -4.33
CA HIS A 39 -9.18 -7.52 -2.96
C HIS A 39 -10.47 -8.30 -2.78
N LYS A 40 -11.38 -8.18 -3.75
CA LYS A 40 -12.62 -8.96 -3.77
C LYS A 40 -12.30 -10.46 -3.71
N ARG A 41 -11.40 -10.94 -4.58
CA ARG A 41 -11.04 -12.35 -4.64
C ARG A 41 -10.32 -12.85 -3.38
N LEU A 42 -9.44 -12.04 -2.80
CA LEU A 42 -8.80 -12.35 -1.51
C LEU A 42 -9.85 -12.53 -0.39
N CYS A 43 -10.89 -11.68 -0.36
CA CYS A 43 -11.98 -11.83 0.60
C CYS A 43 -12.87 -13.05 0.34
N GLU A 44 -13.14 -13.38 -0.94
CA GLU A 44 -13.86 -14.61 -1.31
C GLU A 44 -13.09 -15.87 -0.90
N MET A 45 -11.77 -15.89 -1.11
CA MET A 45 -10.89 -16.96 -0.64
C MET A 45 -10.92 -17.09 0.88
N LEU A 46 -10.92 -15.96 1.60
CA LEU A 46 -11.05 -15.95 3.06
C LEU A 46 -12.39 -16.55 3.52
N ASP A 47 -13.48 -16.22 2.84
CA ASP A 47 -14.82 -16.77 3.14
C ASP A 47 -14.91 -18.27 2.84
N ALA A 48 -14.18 -18.74 1.84
CA ALA A 48 -14.08 -20.16 1.47
C ALA A 48 -13.06 -20.95 2.32
N GLY A 49 -12.28 -20.29 3.18
CA GLY A 49 -11.20 -20.93 3.95
C GLY A 49 -10.02 -21.39 3.09
N GLU A 50 -9.84 -20.79 1.92
CA GLU A 50 -8.75 -21.10 0.99
C GLU A 50 -7.43 -20.45 1.44
N PRO A 51 -6.28 -21.06 1.13
CA PRO A 51 -4.98 -20.49 1.47
C PRO A 51 -4.71 -19.19 0.70
N MET A 52 -4.21 -18.17 1.39
CA MET A 52 -3.82 -16.90 0.77
C MET A 52 -2.63 -17.07 -0.19
N PRO A 53 -2.58 -16.32 -1.30
CA PRO A 53 -1.51 -16.43 -2.29
C PRO A 53 -0.13 -15.95 -1.78
N PHE A 54 -0.10 -15.16 -0.70
CA PHE A 54 1.12 -14.75 -0.01
C PHE A 54 0.82 -14.41 1.46
N ASN A 55 1.85 -14.38 2.30
CA ASN A 55 1.71 -13.93 3.68
C ASN A 55 1.74 -12.39 3.76
N PHE A 56 0.72 -11.79 4.38
CA PHE A 56 0.65 -10.34 4.58
C PHE A 56 1.61 -9.83 5.66
N GLU A 57 2.11 -10.69 6.55
CA GLU A 57 2.91 -10.28 7.69
C GLU A 57 4.17 -9.53 7.27
N GLY A 58 4.28 -8.28 7.74
CA GLY A 58 5.36 -7.36 7.39
C GLY A 58 5.37 -6.91 5.92
N GLN A 59 4.41 -7.30 5.08
CA GLN A 59 4.38 -6.89 3.68
C GLN A 59 3.54 -5.64 3.48
N ALA A 60 3.91 -4.85 2.46
CA ALA A 60 3.10 -3.72 2.00
C ALA A 60 2.25 -4.12 0.79
N VAL A 61 0.99 -3.67 0.78
CA VAL A 61 0.11 -3.76 -0.39
C VAL A 61 -0.06 -2.38 -1.03
N TYR A 62 0.47 -2.24 -2.24
CA TYR A 62 0.35 -1.07 -3.09
C TYR A 62 -0.89 -1.17 -3.98
N TYR A 63 -1.84 -0.27 -3.75
CA TYR A 63 -3.05 -0.16 -4.54
C TYR A 63 -2.75 0.47 -5.90
N ALA A 64 -2.33 -0.36 -6.84
CA ALA A 64 -1.94 0.07 -8.18
C ALA A 64 -2.28 -1.00 -9.22
N GLY A 65 -2.55 -0.54 -10.44
CA GLY A 65 -2.61 -1.39 -11.63
C GLY A 65 -1.54 -0.91 -12.60
N PRO A 66 -0.39 -1.60 -12.72
CA PRO A 66 0.69 -1.14 -13.57
C PRO A 66 0.34 -1.20 -15.05
N CYS A 67 0.83 -0.22 -15.81
CA CYS A 67 0.80 -0.30 -17.27
C CYS A 67 1.70 -1.44 -17.78
N PRO A 68 1.48 -1.93 -19.02
CA PRO A 68 2.39 -2.88 -19.65
C PRO A 68 3.84 -2.39 -19.65
N ALA A 69 4.77 -3.31 -19.37
CA ALA A 69 6.19 -3.01 -19.39
C ALA A 69 6.67 -2.74 -20.81
N LYS A 70 7.61 -1.79 -20.95
CA LYS A 70 8.36 -1.60 -22.21
C LYS A 70 9.49 -2.63 -22.27
N PRO A 71 10.02 -2.96 -23.47
CA PRO A 71 11.18 -3.83 -23.60
C PRO A 71 12.34 -3.37 -22.69
N GLY A 72 12.89 -4.29 -21.90
CA GLY A 72 13.98 -4.02 -20.97
C GLY A 72 13.60 -3.30 -19.67
N GLN A 73 12.31 -3.06 -19.41
CA GLN A 73 11.83 -2.51 -18.14
C GLN A 73 11.07 -3.58 -17.34
N PRO A 74 11.20 -3.60 -15.99
CA PRO A 74 10.48 -4.58 -15.17
C PRO A 74 8.97 -4.31 -15.14
N ILE A 75 8.56 -3.04 -15.28
CA ILE A 75 7.17 -2.61 -15.13
C ILE A 75 6.92 -1.34 -15.95
N GLY A 76 5.68 -1.12 -16.38
CA GLY A 76 5.26 0.18 -16.93
C GLY A 76 5.00 1.21 -15.82
N SER A 77 4.49 2.39 -16.19
CA SER A 77 4.06 3.38 -15.22
C SER A 77 3.13 2.77 -14.16
N VAL A 78 3.42 3.02 -12.89
CA VAL A 78 2.68 2.43 -11.76
C VAL A 78 2.31 3.54 -10.77
N GLY A 79 1.10 4.08 -10.95
CA GLY A 79 0.56 5.12 -10.07
C GLY A 79 -0.40 4.53 -9.02
N PRO A 80 -0.61 5.23 -7.89
CA PRO A 80 -1.60 4.80 -6.92
C PRO A 80 -3.02 4.95 -7.46
N THR A 81 -3.89 4.09 -6.96
CA THR A 81 -5.34 4.20 -7.10
C THR A 81 -5.99 4.58 -5.78
N THR A 82 -7.25 5.03 -5.85
CA THR A 82 -7.98 5.57 -4.70
C THR A 82 -8.19 4.51 -3.62
N GLY A 83 -7.63 4.72 -2.43
CA GLY A 83 -7.66 3.78 -1.31
C GLY A 83 -9.07 3.46 -0.82
N GLY A 84 -9.97 4.45 -0.82
CA GLY A 84 -11.37 4.28 -0.41
C GLY A 84 -12.14 3.19 -1.15
N ARG A 85 -11.73 2.80 -2.36
CA ARG A 85 -12.39 1.70 -3.10
C ARG A 85 -12.12 0.32 -2.50
N MET A 86 -11.07 0.19 -1.68
CA MET A 86 -10.73 -1.05 -0.99
C MET A 86 -11.30 -1.11 0.44
N ASP A 87 -12.00 -0.07 0.91
CA ASP A 87 -12.44 0.04 2.30
C ASP A 87 -13.41 -1.06 2.73
N ALA A 88 -14.26 -1.55 1.82
CA ALA A 88 -15.14 -2.68 2.09
C ALA A 88 -14.37 -4.00 2.38
N TYR A 89 -13.10 -4.09 1.96
CA TYR A 89 -12.26 -5.29 2.07
C TYR A 89 -11.14 -5.13 3.10
N SER A 90 -10.57 -3.91 3.21
CA SER A 90 -9.38 -3.65 4.01
C SER A 90 -9.51 -4.06 5.48
N PRO A 91 -10.60 -3.78 6.23
CA PRO A 91 -10.69 -4.20 7.63
C PRO A 91 -10.54 -5.72 7.83
N ARG A 92 -11.11 -6.51 6.91
CA ARG A 92 -11.00 -7.99 6.92
C ARG A 92 -9.56 -8.43 6.63
N LEU A 93 -8.92 -7.86 5.61
CA LEU A 93 -7.53 -8.19 5.28
C LEU A 93 -6.54 -7.71 6.35
N ILE A 94 -6.83 -6.57 7.00
CA ILE A 94 -6.06 -6.08 8.15
C ILE A 94 -6.18 -7.10 9.28
N GLN A 95 -7.37 -7.61 9.58
CA GLN A 95 -7.49 -8.68 10.59
C GLN A 95 -6.64 -9.92 10.25
N GLN A 96 -6.42 -10.22 8.96
CA GLN A 96 -5.59 -11.34 8.49
C GLN A 96 -4.08 -11.06 8.42
N GLY A 97 -3.62 -9.87 8.83
CA GLY A 97 -2.18 -9.55 8.88
C GLY A 97 -1.72 -8.44 7.95
N LEU A 98 -2.61 -7.86 7.12
CA LEU A 98 -2.26 -6.68 6.33
C LEU A 98 -2.02 -5.49 7.26
N ARG A 99 -0.77 -5.04 7.38
CA ARG A 99 -0.40 -3.91 8.25
C ARG A 99 -0.05 -2.66 7.45
N VAL A 100 0.52 -2.81 6.26
CA VAL A 100 1.06 -1.69 5.48
C VAL A 100 0.33 -1.58 4.15
N MET A 101 -0.24 -0.42 3.87
CA MET A 101 -0.95 -0.16 2.61
C MET A 101 -0.45 1.13 1.98
N ILE A 102 -0.42 1.18 0.65
CA ILE A 102 0.02 2.35 -0.13
C ILE A 102 -1.07 2.69 -1.14
N GLY A 103 -1.55 3.93 -1.19
CA GLY A 103 -2.61 4.35 -2.09
C GLY A 103 -2.68 5.86 -2.27
N LYS A 104 -3.86 6.39 -2.62
CA LYS A 104 -4.16 7.83 -2.58
C LYS A 104 -5.56 8.10 -2.03
N GLY A 105 -5.76 9.29 -1.47
CA GLY A 105 -7.05 9.73 -0.94
C GLY A 105 -7.35 9.16 0.44
N SER A 106 -8.40 9.72 1.05
CA SER A 106 -8.85 9.38 2.40
C SER A 106 -9.36 7.93 2.49
N ARG A 107 -9.43 7.46 3.75
CA ARG A 107 -10.00 6.16 4.12
C ARG A 107 -11.19 6.38 5.07
N SER A 108 -12.07 5.41 5.14
CA SER A 108 -13.19 5.36 6.09
C SER A 108 -12.72 5.15 7.52
N GLU A 109 -13.58 5.50 8.48
CA GLU A 109 -13.29 5.33 9.92
C GLU A 109 -13.10 3.86 10.30
N GLU A 110 -13.85 2.95 9.68
CA GLU A 110 -13.68 1.50 9.89
C GLU A 110 -12.25 1.01 9.57
N VAL A 111 -11.63 1.57 8.52
CA VAL A 111 -10.24 1.27 8.19
C VAL A 111 -9.30 1.88 9.22
N ILE A 112 -9.53 3.14 9.61
CA ILE A 112 -8.69 3.82 10.61
C ILE A 112 -8.72 3.05 11.94
N ASP A 113 -9.89 2.62 12.39
CA ASP A 113 -10.06 1.84 13.61
C ASP A 113 -9.38 0.46 13.50
N ALA A 114 -9.43 -0.17 12.33
CA ALA A 114 -8.67 -1.39 12.07
C ALA A 114 -7.15 -1.15 12.15
N LEU A 115 -6.65 -0.03 11.61
CA LEU A 115 -5.22 0.32 11.70
C LEU A 115 -4.77 0.51 13.14
N LYS A 116 -5.58 1.20 13.95
CA LYS A 116 -5.33 1.38 15.38
C LYS A 116 -5.30 0.05 16.11
N LYS A 117 -6.32 -0.79 15.88
CA LYS A 117 -6.48 -2.08 16.54
C LYS A 117 -5.32 -3.04 16.23
N TYR A 118 -4.84 -3.05 14.99
CA TYR A 118 -3.86 -4.04 14.52
C TYR A 118 -2.45 -3.46 14.30
N THR A 119 -2.18 -2.22 14.70
CA THR A 119 -0.89 -1.53 14.46
C THR A 119 -0.54 -1.51 12.97
N GLY A 120 -1.33 -0.80 12.17
CA GLY A 120 -1.06 -0.62 10.75
C GLY A 120 -0.82 0.84 10.36
N VAL A 121 -0.39 1.04 9.12
CA VAL A 121 -0.08 2.35 8.54
C VAL A 121 -0.57 2.40 7.10
N TYR A 122 -1.08 3.56 6.70
CA TYR A 122 -1.46 3.85 5.33
C TYR A 122 -0.61 4.99 4.78
N PHE A 123 0.04 4.71 3.67
CA PHE A 123 0.89 5.64 2.95
C PHE A 123 0.16 6.26 1.76
N ALA A 124 0.29 7.57 1.60
CA ALA A 124 0.01 8.26 0.36
C ALA A 124 1.21 8.14 -0.57
N ALA A 125 1.03 7.44 -1.69
CA ALA A 125 1.95 7.54 -2.81
C ALA A 125 1.75 8.88 -3.54
N ILE A 126 2.83 9.43 -4.08
CA ILE A 126 2.84 10.73 -4.75
C ILE A 126 2.02 10.66 -6.05
N GLY A 127 0.82 11.24 -6.04
CA GLY A 127 -0.07 11.30 -7.20
C GLY A 127 0.56 12.05 -8.38
N GLY A 128 0.36 11.57 -9.61
CA GLY A 128 0.95 12.16 -10.83
C GLY A 128 2.39 11.74 -11.10
N ALA A 129 3.06 11.07 -10.14
CA ALA A 129 4.45 10.62 -10.27
C ALA A 129 4.58 9.14 -10.73
N ALA A 130 3.62 8.60 -11.48
CA ALA A 130 3.57 7.16 -11.83
C ALA A 130 4.85 6.65 -12.55
N ALA A 131 5.47 7.49 -13.37
CA ALA A 131 6.74 7.18 -14.02
C ALA A 131 7.93 7.20 -13.04
N LEU A 132 7.88 8.06 -12.01
CA LEU A 132 8.89 8.09 -10.94
C LEU A 132 8.77 6.84 -10.07
N MET A 133 7.55 6.47 -9.69
CA MET A 133 7.29 5.25 -8.92
C MET A 133 7.79 4.01 -9.67
N ALA A 134 7.60 3.95 -10.99
CA ALA A 134 8.12 2.85 -11.81
C ALA A 134 9.66 2.74 -11.79
N LYS A 135 10.39 3.85 -11.65
CA LYS A 135 11.88 3.83 -11.54
C LYS A 135 12.38 3.19 -10.24
N ALA A 136 11.57 3.25 -9.19
CA ALA A 136 11.87 2.59 -7.92
C ALA A 136 11.67 1.08 -8.01
N VAL A 137 10.88 0.57 -8.96
CA VAL A 137 10.66 -0.87 -9.16
C VAL A 137 11.84 -1.47 -9.94
N LYS A 138 12.50 -2.46 -9.34
CA LYS A 138 13.63 -3.19 -9.92
C LYS A 138 13.21 -4.52 -10.53
N GLU A 139 12.20 -5.16 -9.96
CA GLU A 139 11.63 -6.42 -10.45
C GLU A 139 10.12 -6.41 -10.25
N ALA A 140 9.40 -7.08 -11.15
CA ALA A 140 7.95 -7.28 -11.05
C ALA A 140 7.59 -8.69 -11.54
N GLU A 141 6.84 -9.43 -10.73
CA GLU A 141 6.44 -10.80 -11.02
C GLU A 141 4.96 -10.99 -10.67
N VAL A 142 4.17 -11.57 -11.57
CA VAL A 142 2.78 -11.94 -11.26
C VAL A 142 2.79 -13.20 -10.39
N ILE A 143 2.14 -13.15 -9.24
CA ILE A 143 2.10 -14.28 -8.29
C ILE A 143 0.70 -14.88 -8.11
N ALA A 144 -0.35 -14.14 -8.45
CA ALA A 144 -1.72 -14.62 -8.38
C ALA A 144 -2.66 -13.84 -9.29
N PHE A 145 -3.71 -14.53 -9.74
CA PHE A 145 -4.82 -13.98 -10.52
C PHE A 145 -4.37 -13.29 -11.82
N ASP A 146 -3.48 -13.92 -12.59
CA ASP A 146 -2.95 -13.36 -13.85
C ASP A 146 -4.07 -13.03 -14.86
N GLU A 147 -5.17 -13.78 -14.81
CA GLU A 147 -6.38 -13.53 -15.61
C GLU A 147 -7.03 -12.16 -15.33
N LEU A 148 -6.71 -11.50 -14.20
CA LEU A 148 -7.18 -10.15 -13.88
C LEU A 148 -6.35 -9.04 -14.57
N GLY A 149 -5.33 -9.41 -15.35
CA GLY A 149 -4.52 -8.46 -16.11
C GLY A 149 -3.85 -7.43 -15.21
N THR A 150 -4.14 -6.14 -15.41
CA THR A 150 -3.55 -5.06 -14.61
C THR A 150 -3.94 -5.10 -13.13
N GLU A 151 -4.97 -5.86 -12.75
CA GLU A 151 -5.40 -6.05 -11.35
C GLU A 151 -4.82 -7.31 -10.71
N ALA A 152 -4.05 -8.12 -11.43
CA ALA A 152 -3.35 -9.28 -10.88
C ALA A 152 -2.40 -8.89 -9.74
N ILE A 153 -2.21 -9.81 -8.79
CA ILE A 153 -1.28 -9.59 -7.68
C ILE A 153 0.14 -9.76 -8.20
N ARG A 154 0.95 -8.72 -8.04
CA ARG A 154 2.36 -8.74 -8.44
C ARG A 154 3.26 -8.53 -7.24
N ARG A 155 4.29 -9.34 -7.12
CA ARG A 155 5.42 -9.10 -6.22
C ARG A 155 6.37 -8.12 -6.89
N LEU A 156 6.65 -7.01 -6.24
CA LEU A 156 7.56 -5.98 -6.69
C LEU A 156 8.77 -5.91 -5.76
N ARG A 157 9.98 -5.85 -6.32
CA ARG A 157 11.17 -5.43 -5.59
C ARG A 157 11.39 -3.95 -5.82
N VAL A 158 11.31 -3.14 -4.77
CA VAL A 158 11.43 -1.69 -4.84
C VAL A 158 12.68 -1.19 -4.11
N GLU A 159 13.21 -0.07 -4.57
CA GLU A 159 14.32 0.64 -3.96
C GLU A 159 13.97 2.12 -3.84
N GLU A 160 13.99 2.63 -2.61
CA GLU A 160 13.69 4.01 -2.27
C GLU A 160 12.37 4.54 -2.87
N LEU A 161 11.30 3.75 -2.79
CA LEU A 161 9.96 4.17 -3.23
C LEU A 161 9.44 5.32 -2.33
N PRO A 162 9.26 6.54 -2.86
CA PRO A 162 8.89 7.69 -2.04
C PRO A 162 7.41 7.64 -1.65
N VAL A 163 7.13 7.76 -0.35
CA VAL A 163 5.78 7.79 0.20
C VAL A 163 5.66 8.73 1.40
N ILE A 164 4.44 9.19 1.68
CA ILE A 164 4.12 10.01 2.86
C ILE A 164 3.21 9.20 3.78
N VAL A 165 3.46 9.20 5.08
CA VAL A 165 2.53 8.61 6.06
C VAL A 165 1.25 9.45 6.05
N ALA A 166 0.17 8.89 5.54
CA ALA A 166 -1.11 9.56 5.47
C ALA A 166 -1.96 9.29 6.71
N ILE A 167 -1.96 8.03 7.17
CA ILE A 167 -2.62 7.61 8.40
C ILE A 167 -1.65 6.74 9.18
N ASP A 168 -1.35 7.14 10.42
CA ASP A 168 -0.47 6.38 11.31
C ASP A 168 -1.25 5.36 12.16
N HIS A 169 -0.53 4.63 13.01
CA HIS A 169 -1.09 3.58 13.85
C HIS A 169 -1.95 4.12 15.00
N GLU A 170 -1.87 5.41 15.33
CA GLU A 170 -2.72 6.03 16.36
C GLU A 170 -4.04 6.53 15.75
N GLY A 171 -4.12 6.55 14.42
CA GLY A 171 -5.27 6.98 13.64
C GLY A 171 -5.24 8.47 13.29
N ASN A 172 -4.09 9.13 13.43
CA ASN A 172 -3.94 10.49 12.94
C ASN A 172 -4.02 10.48 11.42
N ASP A 173 -4.91 11.27 10.83
CA ASP A 173 -5.19 11.29 9.39
C ASP A 173 -4.86 12.66 8.79
N MET A 174 -3.81 12.72 7.95
CA MET A 174 -3.37 13.94 7.27
C MET A 174 -4.45 14.53 6.34
N TYR A 175 -5.34 13.71 5.78
CA TYR A 175 -6.43 14.21 4.94
C TYR A 175 -7.49 14.96 5.74
N LYS A 176 -7.71 14.57 7.00
CA LYS A 176 -8.62 15.30 7.92
C LYS A 176 -7.93 16.53 8.50
N LEU A 177 -6.73 16.36 9.05
CA LEU A 177 -5.95 17.45 9.69
C LEU A 177 -5.62 18.59 8.71
N GLY A 178 -5.29 18.24 7.47
CA GLY A 178 -5.02 19.22 6.42
C GLY A 178 -6.24 20.10 6.12
N VAL A 179 -7.44 19.53 6.07
CA VAL A 179 -8.68 20.30 5.81
C VAL A 179 -9.02 21.21 6.99
N GLU A 180 -8.84 20.75 8.23
CA GLU A 180 -9.13 21.54 9.44
C GLU A 180 -8.22 22.77 9.57
N LYS A 181 -6.95 22.65 9.19
CA LYS A 181 -5.97 23.74 9.27
C LYS A 181 -6.30 24.95 8.38
N TYR A 182 -7.05 24.75 7.29
CA TYR A 182 -7.44 25.80 6.34
C TYR A 182 -8.94 26.18 6.40
N LYS A 183 -9.66 25.70 7.42
CA LYS A 183 -11.04 26.13 7.72
C LYS A 183 -11.12 27.36 8.64
N GLN A 184 -9.99 27.87 9.12
CA GLN A 184 -9.88 29.15 9.85
C GLN A 184 -9.66 30.30 8.86
#